data_AF-X0XLX5-F1
#
_entry.id   AF-X0XLX5-F1
#
_cell.length_a   1.000
_cell.length_b   1.000
_cell.length_c   1.000
_cell.angle_alpha   90.00
_cell.angle_beta   90.00
_cell.angle_gamma   90.00
#
_symmetry.space_group_name_H-M   'P 1'
#
loop_
_entity.id
_entity.type
_entity.pdbx_description
1 polymer ?
#
loop_
_entity_poly.entity_id
_entity_poly.type
_entity_poly.pdbx_seq_one_letter_code
_entity_poly.pdbx_strand_id
1 'polypeptide(L)'
;MKESIIKGFLEPGTKLLENKIAEEMQVSRTPVREAMQKLVAEGFVKTAPNQTMVVTEVSPEDVKEVLQIRGVLEGLAARITAKKINRQEIDELENVVAQMSLHVTKENLSSYCKVDDEFHNLILNICGNKWIIQIRDNLGSFIYR
;
A
#
# COMPACT_ATOMS: atom_id res chain seq x y z
N MET A 1 8.26 1.39 12.22
CA MET A 1 7.16 2.37 12.36
C MET A 1 6.06 2.17 11.31
N LYS A 2 6.35 2.25 9.99
CA LYS A 2 5.35 1.95 8.94
C LYS A 2 4.68 0.58 9.11
N GLU A 3 5.47 -0.47 9.29
CA GLU A 3 4.93 -1.81 9.58
C GLU A 3 4.07 -1.86 10.85
N SER A 4 4.41 -1.06 11.87
CA SER A 4 3.65 -1.01 13.12
C SER A 4 2.26 -0.42 12.92
N ILE A 5 2.11 0.54 12.00
CA ILE A 5 0.80 1.09 11.61
C ILE A 5 0.02 0.05 10.80
N ILE A 6 0.66 -0.58 9.80
CA ILE A 6 0.02 -1.60 8.93
C ILE A 6 -0.43 -2.83 9.72
N LYS A 7 0.37 -3.28 10.69
CA LYS A 7 0.05 -4.44 11.55
C LYS A 7 -0.91 -4.09 12.70
N GLY A 8 -1.35 -2.83 12.81
CA GLY A 8 -2.27 -2.38 13.86
C GLY A 8 -1.63 -2.20 15.25
N PHE A 9 -0.30 -2.31 15.39
CA PHE A 9 0.39 -1.99 16.66
C PHE A 9 0.32 -0.50 17.01
N LEU A 10 0.18 0.36 16.00
CA LEU A 10 -0.16 1.78 16.16
C LEU A 10 -1.54 2.00 15.56
N GLU A 11 -2.55 2.09 16.41
CA GLU A 11 -3.94 2.21 16.00
C GLU A 11 -4.22 3.55 15.31
N PRO A 12 -5.17 3.61 14.37
CA PRO A 12 -5.69 4.87 13.84
C PRO A 12 -6.04 5.87 14.95
N GLY A 13 -5.72 7.15 14.74
CA GLY A 13 -5.92 8.20 15.73
C GLY A 13 -4.83 8.29 16.82
N THR A 14 -3.90 7.33 16.89
CA THR A 14 -2.77 7.36 17.85
C THR A 14 -1.94 8.62 17.65
N LYS A 15 -1.73 9.38 18.72
CA LYS A 15 -0.83 10.56 18.72
C LYS A 15 0.62 10.11 18.74
N LEU A 16 1.41 10.64 17.81
CA LEU A 16 2.82 10.36 17.65
C LEU A 16 3.62 11.57 18.13
N LEU A 17 4.46 11.35 19.14
CA LEU A 17 5.35 12.36 19.71
C LEU A 17 6.79 12.04 19.33
N GLU A 18 7.43 12.89 18.52
CA GLU A 18 8.80 12.68 18.03
C GLU A 18 9.78 12.39 19.17
N ASN A 19 9.65 13.10 20.29
CA ASN A 19 10.54 12.95 21.44
C ASN A 19 10.41 11.57 22.08
N LYS A 20 9.17 11.11 22.27
CA LYS A 20 8.88 9.80 22.87
C LYS A 20 9.39 8.67 21.97
N ILE A 21 9.18 8.79 20.66
CA ILE A 21 9.66 7.81 19.67
C ILE A 21 11.19 7.78 19.63
N ALA A 22 11.85 8.95 19.67
CA ALA A 22 13.31 9.04 19.71
C ALA A 22 13.91 8.35 20.96
N GLU A 23 13.28 8.54 22.12
CA GLU A 23 13.66 7.88 23.37
C GLU A 23 13.48 6.36 23.30
N GLU A 24 12.30 5.90 22.86
CA GLU A 24 11.99 4.46 22.73
C GLU A 24 12.91 3.74 21.73
N MET A 25 13.26 4.41 20.63
CA MET A 25 14.13 3.85 19.59
C MET A 25 15.62 4.09 19.85
N GLN A 26 15.99 4.80 20.92
CA GLN A 26 17.36 5.18 21.27
C GLN A 26 18.12 5.88 20.12
N VAL A 27 17.43 6.77 19.41
CA VAL A 27 17.99 7.57 18.30
C VAL A 27 17.79 9.06 18.55
N SER A 28 18.47 9.91 17.78
CA SER A 28 18.26 11.36 17.84
C SER A 28 16.91 11.77 17.22
N ARG A 29 16.46 13.00 17.50
CA ARG A 29 15.18 13.51 16.97
C ARG A 29 15.18 13.70 15.45
N THR A 30 16.32 14.01 14.84
CA THR A 30 16.44 14.28 13.40
C THR A 30 15.96 13.11 12.53
N PRO A 31 16.45 11.87 12.67
CA PRO A 31 15.97 10.74 11.87
C PRO A 31 14.50 10.40 12.15
N VAL A 32 14.00 10.62 13.37
CA VAL A 32 12.58 10.43 13.70
C VAL A 32 11.73 11.43 12.92
N ARG A 33 12.12 12.71 12.91
CA ARG A 33 11.41 13.77 12.19
C ARG A 33 11.37 13.51 10.67
N GLU A 34 12.48 13.07 10.09
CA GLU A 34 12.52 12.69 8.66
C GLU A 34 11.60 11.50 8.35
N ALA A 35 11.61 10.47 9.20
CA ALA A 35 10.70 9.33 9.06
C ALA A 35 9.23 9.74 9.20
N MET A 36 8.92 10.63 10.14
CA MET A 36 7.56 11.18 10.32
C MET A 36 7.10 11.97 9.10
N GLN A 37 7.95 12.85 8.53
CA GLN A 37 7.63 13.58 7.32
C GLN A 37 7.37 12.65 6.12
N LYS A 38 8.16 11.59 6.00
CA LYS A 38 7.93 10.57 4.98
C LYS A 38 6.58 9.87 5.16
N LEU A 39 6.21 9.51 6.40
CA LEU A 39 4.91 8.92 6.68
C LEU A 39 3.74 9.88 6.44
N VAL A 40 3.94 11.19 6.62
CA VAL A 40 2.96 12.21 6.24
C VAL A 40 2.80 12.28 4.73
N ALA A 41 3.90 12.30 3.98
CA ALA A 41 3.87 12.29 2.52
C ALA A 41 3.21 11.02 1.96
N GLU A 42 3.37 9.89 2.64
CA GLU A 42 2.73 8.61 2.30
C GLU A 42 1.31 8.46 2.87
N GLY A 43 0.81 9.45 3.61
CA GLY A 43 -0.56 9.46 4.18
C GLY A 43 -0.81 8.52 5.36
N PHE A 44 0.23 7.91 5.95
CA PHE A 44 0.13 7.08 7.17
C PHE A 44 -0.07 7.92 8.43
N VAL A 45 0.40 9.15 8.39
CA VAL A 45 0.28 10.12 9.48
C VAL A 45 -0.32 11.40 8.90
N LYS A 46 -1.21 12.05 9.63
CA LYS A 46 -1.70 13.39 9.32
C LYS A 46 -1.28 14.38 10.40
N THR A 47 -1.11 15.63 10.01
CA THR A 47 -0.84 16.72 10.97
C THR A 47 -2.19 17.32 11.39
N ALA A 48 -2.56 17.11 12.65
CA ALA A 48 -3.74 17.68 13.27
C ALA A 48 -3.48 19.15 13.71
N PRO A 49 -4.53 19.93 14.06
CA PRO A 49 -4.36 21.25 14.64
C PRO A 49 -3.35 21.23 15.80
N ASN A 50 -2.53 22.27 15.92
CA ASN A 50 -1.40 22.38 16.87
C ASN A 50 -0.16 21.51 16.54
N GLN A 51 0.07 21.18 15.27
CA GLN A 51 1.23 20.40 14.80
C GLN A 51 1.33 19.00 15.45
N THR A 52 0.20 18.47 15.94
CA THR A 52 0.17 17.12 16.51
C THR A 52 0.10 16.11 15.39
N MET A 53 1.08 15.21 15.31
CA MET A 53 1.08 14.12 14.33
C MET A 53 0.22 12.97 14.85
N VAL A 54 -0.70 12.47 14.02
CA VAL A 54 -1.60 11.36 14.37
C VAL A 54 -1.65 10.33 13.27
N VAL A 55 -1.77 9.05 13.64
CA VAL A 55 -1.98 7.96 12.67
C VAL A 55 -3.30 8.21 11.94
N THR A 56 -3.27 8.15 10.61
CA THR A 56 -4.43 8.44 9.77
C THR A 56 -5.46 7.30 9.84
N GLU A 57 -6.70 7.65 10.16
CA GLU A 57 -7.87 6.78 9.99
C GLU A 57 -8.19 6.61 8.50
N VAL A 58 -8.48 5.37 8.09
CA VAL A 58 -9.02 5.06 6.76
C VAL A 58 -10.48 4.70 6.92
N SER A 59 -11.34 5.47 6.28
CA SER A 59 -12.77 5.17 6.23
C SER A 59 -13.07 4.19 5.10
N PRO A 60 -14.19 3.45 5.17
CA PRO A 60 -14.66 2.64 4.06
C PRO A 60 -14.87 3.44 2.75
N GLU A 61 -15.18 4.73 2.84
CA GLU A 61 -15.32 5.59 1.67
C GLU A 61 -13.95 5.89 1.04
N ASP A 62 -12.91 6.15 1.85
CA ASP A 62 -11.54 6.32 1.33
C ASP A 62 -11.08 5.08 0.56
N VAL A 63 -11.36 3.88 1.08
CA VAL A 63 -11.02 2.61 0.40
C VAL A 63 -11.72 2.54 -0.95
N LYS A 64 -13.01 2.88 -1.00
CA LYS A 64 -13.81 2.86 -2.23
C LYS A 64 -13.29 3.86 -3.26
N GLU A 65 -12.99 5.09 -2.87
CA GLU A 65 -12.43 6.12 -3.75
C GLU A 65 -11.06 5.71 -4.29
N VAL A 66 -10.19 5.14 -3.45
CA VAL A 66 -8.88 4.62 -3.88
C VAL A 66 -9.04 3.47 -4.87
N LEU A 67 -9.97 2.54 -4.64
CA LEU A 67 -10.24 1.43 -5.55
C LEU A 67 -10.75 1.91 -6.92
N GLN A 68 -11.55 2.99 -6.96
CA GLN A 68 -11.98 3.59 -8.23
C GLN A 68 -10.79 4.12 -9.04
N ILE A 69 -9.85 4.82 -8.38
CA ILE A 69 -8.64 5.34 -9.03
C ILE A 69 -7.75 4.18 -9.50
N ARG A 70 -7.55 3.16 -8.65
CA ARG A 70 -6.81 1.95 -9.01
C ARG A 70 -7.41 1.25 -10.22
N GLY A 71 -8.73 1.09 -10.28
CA GLY A 71 -9.39 0.44 -11.42
C GLY A 71 -9.07 1.10 -12.76
N VAL A 72 -9.01 2.45 -12.80
CA VAL A 72 -8.62 3.20 -14.01
C VAL A 72 -7.13 3.01 -14.34
N LEU A 73 -6.26 3.14 -13.33
CA LEU A 73 -4.80 3.04 -13.50
C LEU A 73 -4.35 1.63 -13.91
N GLU A 74 -4.86 0.62 -13.21
CA GLU A 74 -4.52 -0.77 -13.45
C GLU A 74 -5.18 -1.29 -14.73
N GLY A 75 -6.38 -0.81 -15.07
CA GLY A 75 -6.98 -1.07 -16.38
C GLY A 75 -6.14 -0.50 -17.53
N LEU A 76 -5.60 0.70 -17.37
CA LEU A 76 -4.64 1.27 -18.32
C LEU A 76 -3.36 0.43 -18.40
N ALA A 77 -2.83 -0.01 -17.26
CA ALA A 77 -1.65 -0.86 -17.21
C ALA A 77 -1.87 -2.19 -17.95
N ALA A 78 -2.99 -2.88 -17.66
CA ALA A 78 -3.37 -4.12 -18.33
C ALA A 78 -3.49 -3.93 -19.84
N ARG A 79 -4.09 -2.83 -20.30
CA ARG A 79 -4.20 -2.49 -21.73
C ARG A 79 -2.83 -2.28 -22.40
N ILE A 80 -1.87 -1.68 -21.70
CA ILE A 80 -0.51 -1.49 -22.21
C ILE A 80 0.23 -2.83 -22.24
N THR A 81 0.15 -3.59 -21.15
CA THR A 81 0.77 -4.92 -20.99
C THR A 81 0.30 -5.89 -22.08
N ALA A 82 -1.01 -5.96 -22.34
CA ALA A 82 -1.59 -6.87 -23.33
C ALA A 82 -1.03 -6.71 -24.76
N LYS A 83 -0.43 -5.56 -25.11
CA LYS A 83 0.16 -5.33 -26.43
C LYS A 83 1.56 -5.94 -26.62
N LYS A 84 2.23 -6.31 -25.54
CA LYS A 84 3.65 -6.71 -25.55
C LYS A 84 3.99 -7.91 -24.67
N ILE A 85 3.03 -8.39 -23.89
CA ILE A 85 3.21 -9.53 -23.00
C ILE A 85 3.62 -10.78 -23.81
N ASN A 86 4.56 -11.54 -23.28
CA ASN A 86 5.03 -12.78 -23.88
C ASN A 86 4.38 -14.03 -23.22
N ARG A 87 4.64 -15.22 -23.79
CA ARG A 87 4.02 -16.46 -23.29
C ARG A 87 4.42 -16.80 -21.85
N GLN A 88 5.70 -16.62 -21.50
CA GLN A 88 6.19 -16.90 -20.15
C GLN A 88 5.50 -16.00 -19.11
N GLU A 89 5.37 -14.71 -19.40
CA GLU A 89 4.69 -13.75 -18.53
C GLU A 89 3.18 -14.06 -18.38
N ILE A 90 2.54 -14.61 -19.43
CA ILE A 90 1.17 -15.11 -19.35
C ILE A 90 1.09 -16.32 -18.41
N ASP A 91 1.99 -17.29 -18.57
CA ASP A 91 2.02 -18.49 -17.72
C ASP A 91 2.27 -18.11 -16.25
N GLU A 92 3.09 -17.09 -15.98
CA GLU A 92 3.29 -16.51 -14.65
C GLU A 92 1.99 -15.90 -14.08
N LEU A 93 1.26 -15.08 -14.86
CA LEU A 93 -0.03 -14.53 -14.43
C LEU A 93 -1.07 -15.63 -14.15
N GLU A 94 -1.15 -16.64 -15.01
CA GLU A 94 -2.06 -17.78 -14.84
C GLU A 94 -1.77 -18.55 -13.55
N ASN A 95 -0.48 -18.74 -13.22
CA ASN A 95 -0.08 -19.38 -11.96
C ASN A 95 -0.50 -18.56 -10.73
N VAL A 96 -0.34 -17.23 -10.76
CA VAL A 96 -0.78 -16.36 -9.66
C VAL A 96 -2.30 -16.45 -9.48
N VAL A 97 -3.08 -16.41 -10.57
CA VAL A 97 -4.55 -16.56 -10.52
C VAL A 97 -4.97 -17.92 -9.94
N ALA A 98 -4.25 -18.99 -10.28
CA ALA A 98 -4.48 -20.30 -9.70
C ALA A 98 -4.25 -20.30 -8.18
N GLN A 99 -3.20 -19.62 -7.70
CA GLN A 99 -2.94 -19.46 -6.26
C GLN A 99 -4.03 -18.64 -5.55
N MET A 100 -4.56 -17.58 -6.17
CA MET A 100 -5.68 -16.81 -5.60
C MET A 100 -6.90 -17.71 -5.34
N SER A 101 -7.22 -18.60 -6.29
CA SER A 101 -8.34 -19.53 -6.20
C SER A 101 -8.21 -20.52 -5.02
N LEU A 102 -6.98 -20.89 -4.65
CA LEU A 102 -6.69 -21.75 -3.49
C LEU A 102 -6.87 -21.04 -2.15
N HIS A 103 -6.83 -19.71 -2.11
CA HIS A 103 -7.02 -18.93 -0.88
C HIS A 103 -8.48 -18.54 -0.64
N VAL A 104 -9.27 -18.33 -1.71
CA VAL A 104 -10.73 -18.12 -1.61
C VAL A 104 -11.41 -19.32 -0.93
N THR A 105 -11.01 -20.53 -1.29
CA THR A 105 -11.57 -21.78 -0.76
C THR A 105 -11.21 -22.05 0.71
N LYS A 106 -10.24 -21.32 1.27
CA LYS A 106 -9.76 -21.49 2.66
C LYS A 106 -10.19 -20.35 3.59
N GLU A 107 -11.08 -19.46 3.15
CA GLU A 107 -11.53 -18.26 3.89
C GLU A 107 -10.36 -17.36 4.38
N ASN A 108 -9.18 -17.47 3.76
CA ASN A 108 -8.00 -16.74 4.18
C ASN A 108 -7.86 -15.43 3.40
N LEU A 109 -8.67 -14.44 3.78
CA LEU A 109 -8.72 -13.11 3.15
C LEU A 109 -7.34 -12.43 3.12
N SER A 110 -6.54 -12.54 4.19
CA SER A 110 -5.21 -11.92 4.22
C SER A 110 -4.26 -12.52 3.20
N SER A 111 -4.29 -13.85 3.01
CA SER A 111 -3.46 -14.51 1.99
C SER A 111 -3.97 -14.20 0.59
N TYR A 112 -5.30 -14.19 0.38
CA TYR A 112 -5.89 -13.78 -0.89
C TYR A 112 -5.42 -12.37 -1.29
N CYS A 113 -5.54 -11.40 -0.38
CA CYS A 113 -5.14 -10.02 -0.60
C CYS A 113 -3.66 -9.86 -0.99
N LYS A 114 -2.77 -10.72 -0.50
CA LYS A 114 -1.35 -10.71 -0.87
C LYS A 114 -1.12 -11.22 -2.29
N VAL A 115 -1.79 -12.30 -2.67
CA VAL A 115 -1.66 -12.90 -4.01
C VAL A 115 -2.36 -12.02 -5.06
N ASP A 116 -3.48 -11.39 -4.70
CA ASP A 116 -4.13 -10.35 -5.51
C ASP A 116 -3.15 -9.19 -5.81
N ASP A 117 -2.46 -8.71 -4.77
CA ASP A 117 -1.43 -7.69 -4.91
C ASP A 117 -0.29 -8.10 -5.86
N GLU A 118 0.15 -9.36 -5.76
CA GLU A 118 1.17 -9.95 -6.63
C GLU A 118 0.73 -9.95 -8.10
N PHE A 119 -0.52 -10.34 -8.37
CA PHE A 119 -1.10 -10.31 -9.71
C PHE A 119 -1.05 -8.90 -10.31
N HIS A 120 -1.52 -7.90 -9.56
CA HIS A 120 -1.49 -6.51 -10.01
C HIS A 120 -0.07 -5.97 -10.18
N ASN A 121 0.86 -6.34 -9.30
CA ASN A 121 2.28 -5.97 -9.43
C ASN A 121 2.93 -6.55 -10.69
N LEU A 122 2.62 -7.81 -11.03
CA LEU A 122 3.14 -8.43 -12.25
C LEU A 122 2.69 -7.67 -13.50
N ILE A 123 1.41 -7.30 -13.58
CA ILE A 123 0.89 -6.47 -14.68
C ILE A 123 1.60 -5.12 -14.75
N LEU A 124 1.82 -4.46 -13.62
CA LEU A 124 2.49 -3.16 -13.55
C LEU A 124 3.96 -3.23 -13.98
N ASN A 125 4.67 -4.28 -13.57
CA ASN A 125 6.05 -4.53 -13.94
C ASN A 125 6.18 -4.74 -15.46
N ILE A 126 5.32 -5.58 -16.04
CA ILE A 126 5.31 -5.80 -17.50
C ILE A 126 4.91 -4.50 -18.21
N CYS A 127 3.92 -3.76 -17.70
CA CYS A 127 3.49 -2.47 -18.26
C CYS A 127 4.68 -1.50 -18.39
N GLY A 128 5.53 -1.43 -17.36
CA GLY A 128 6.76 -0.63 -17.35
C GLY A 128 6.51 0.89 -17.35
N ASN A 129 5.27 1.33 -17.11
CA ASN A 129 4.96 2.75 -16.99
C ASN A 129 5.26 3.23 -15.57
N LYS A 130 6.43 3.87 -15.42
CA LYS A 130 6.94 4.36 -14.12
C LYS A 130 5.96 5.24 -13.36
N TRP A 131 5.12 6.03 -14.05
CA TRP A 131 4.16 6.91 -13.40
C TRP A 131 2.95 6.17 -12.86
N ILE A 132 2.48 5.14 -13.57
CA ILE A 132 1.40 4.29 -13.07
C ILE A 132 1.87 3.55 -11.81
N ILE A 133 3.08 2.97 -11.85
CA ILE A 133 3.69 2.28 -10.70
C ILE A 133 3.77 3.22 -9.50
N GLN A 134 4.34 4.41 -9.69
CA GLN A 134 4.51 5.38 -8.61
C GLN A 134 3.18 5.83 -8.00
N ILE A 135 2.16 6.14 -8.82
CA ILE A 135 0.85 6.55 -8.32
C ILE A 135 0.16 5.38 -7.60
N ARG A 136 0.24 4.16 -8.16
CA ARG A 136 -0.33 2.95 -7.55
C ARG A 136 0.29 2.65 -6.19
N ASP A 137 1.61 2.77 -6.06
CA ASP A 137 2.30 2.50 -4.79
C ASP A 137 1.92 3.51 -3.69
N ASN A 138 1.70 4.78 -4.08
CA ASN A 138 1.21 5.80 -3.16
C ASN A 138 -0.24 5.56 -2.70
N LEU A 139 -1.04 4.87 -3.52
CA LEU A 139 -2.43 4.51 -3.20
C LEU A 139 -2.53 3.20 -2.41
N GLY A 140 -1.62 2.25 -2.63
CA GLY A 140 -1.60 0.95 -1.94
C GLY A 140 -1.47 1.05 -0.42
N SER A 141 -0.86 2.13 0.08
CA SER A 141 -0.76 2.42 1.52
C SER A 141 -2.09 2.61 2.23
N PHE A 142 -3.19 2.83 1.49
CA PHE A 142 -4.54 3.09 2.02
C PHE A 142 -5.44 1.85 2.04
N ILE A 143 -5.16 0.81 1.25
CA ILE A 143 -6.05 -0.35 1.09
C ILE A 143 -5.76 -1.46 2.10
N TYR A 144 -4.52 -1.61 2.55
CA TYR A 144 -4.10 -2.66 3.48
C TYR A 144 -4.08 -2.20 4.96
N ARG A 145 -4.91 -1.20 5.30
CA ARG A 145 -5.08 -0.70 6.66
C ARG A 145 -6.34 -1.26 7.30
#